data_AF-A0A3D4WU11-F1
#
_entry.id   AF-A0A3D4WU11-F1
#
_cell.length_a   1.000
_cell.length_b   1.000
_cell.length_c   1.000
_cell.angle_alpha   90.00
_cell.angle_beta   90.00
_cell.angle_gamma   90.00
#
_symmetry.space_group_name_H-M   'P 1'
#
loop_
_entity.id
_entity.type
_entity.pdbx_description
1 polymer ?
#
loop_
_entity_poly.entity_id
_entity_poly.type
_entity_poly.pdbx_seq_one_letter_code
_entity_poly.pdbx_strand_id
1 'polypeptide(L)'
;TGPAVLGVRLPRAYVELLHRRNGGVPRLRCLPTDFPTSWAPDHIEISAVRGIGGEWGIDSTTGLGNADMIAEWGYPQIGVVVCDTPSAGHDTVMLDYSECGAEGEPAVAYIDEDRAPRRIASSFEDFLARLVACRQPSDGTEAD
;
A
#
# COMPACT_ATOMS: atom_id res chain seq x y z
N THR A 1 -26.58 5.02 5.42
CA THR A 1 -25.50 4.05 5.23
C THR A 1 -24.79 3.91 6.56
N GLY A 2 -24.72 2.70 7.14
CA GLY A 2 -23.91 2.49 8.35
C GLY A 2 -22.41 2.63 8.03
N PRO A 3 -21.54 2.78 9.04
CA PRO A 3 -20.09 2.81 8.79
C PRO A 3 -19.68 1.53 8.07
N ALA A 4 -18.91 1.64 6.98
CA ALA A 4 -18.31 0.46 6.36
C ALA A 4 -17.35 -0.17 7.38
N VAL A 5 -17.56 -1.45 7.64
CA VAL A 5 -16.71 -2.23 8.54
C VAL A 5 -15.67 -2.94 7.69
N LEU A 6 -14.39 -2.68 7.94
CA LEU A 6 -13.28 -3.34 7.23
C LEU A 6 -13.22 -4.85 7.47
N GLY A 7 -13.84 -5.33 8.55
CA GLY A 7 -13.92 -6.76 8.89
C GLY A 7 -12.60 -7.38 9.32
N VAL A 8 -11.56 -6.57 9.56
CA VAL A 8 -10.23 -7.00 9.98
C VAL A 8 -9.69 -6.10 11.09
N ARG A 9 -8.80 -6.65 11.91
CA ARG A 9 -8.01 -5.94 12.90
C ARG A 9 -6.80 -5.32 12.23
N LEU A 10 -6.69 -4.00 12.27
CA LEU A 10 -5.54 -3.29 11.70
C LEU A 10 -4.24 -3.58 12.50
N PRO A 11 -3.09 -3.68 11.81
CA PRO A 11 -1.78 -3.83 12.45
C PRO A 11 -1.51 -2.73 13.46
N ARG A 12 -0.90 -3.09 14.60
CA ARG A 12 -0.56 -2.11 15.63
C ARG A 12 0.30 -0.96 15.08
N ALA A 13 1.32 -1.29 14.28
CA ALA A 13 2.21 -0.29 13.69
C ALA A 13 1.49 0.67 12.73
N TYR A 14 0.47 0.19 12.02
CA TYR A 14 -0.35 1.04 11.16
C TYR A 14 -1.22 1.99 12.00
N VAL A 15 -1.88 1.49 13.04
CA VAL A 15 -2.67 2.32 13.97
C VAL A 15 -1.80 3.38 14.65
N GLU A 16 -0.61 3.02 15.13
CA GLU A 16 0.35 3.93 15.74
C GLU A 16 0.82 5.02 14.77
N LEU A 17 1.06 4.67 13.50
CA LEU A 17 1.36 5.65 12.45
C LEU A 17 0.20 6.64 12.29
N LEU A 18 -1.03 6.14 12.17
CA LEU A 18 -2.22 6.98 11.98
C LEU A 18 -2.52 7.90 13.16
N HIS A 19 -2.18 7.49 14.39
CA HIS A 19 -2.27 8.34 15.57
C HIS A 19 -1.30 9.52 15.53
N ARG A 20 -0.10 9.33 14.95
CA ARG A 20 0.89 10.41 14.77
C ARG A 20 0.48 11.32 13.61
N ARG A 21 0.06 10.72 12.50
CA ARG A 21 -0.44 11.41 11.32
C ARG A 21 -1.36 10.49 10.54
N ASN A 22 -2.62 10.87 10.43
CA ASN A 22 -3.64 10.07 9.76
C ASN A 22 -3.48 10.14 8.23
N GLY A 23 -2.63 9.26 7.69
CA GLY A 23 -2.30 9.17 6.27
C GLY A 23 -1.32 10.24 5.78
N GLY A 24 -1.19 10.33 4.45
CA GLY A 24 -0.40 11.33 3.73
C GLY A 24 0.91 10.78 3.14
N VAL A 25 1.70 11.68 2.58
CA VAL A 25 2.94 11.35 1.83
C VAL A 25 4.12 11.14 2.78
N PRO A 26 4.74 9.94 2.80
CA PRO A 26 5.97 9.69 3.57
C PRO A 26 7.21 10.33 2.95
N ARG A 27 8.25 10.57 3.76
CA ARG A 27 9.57 11.01 3.26
C ARG A 27 10.33 9.90 2.52
N LEU A 28 10.25 8.68 3.03
CA LEU A 28 10.83 7.48 2.45
C LEU A 28 9.69 6.72 1.79
N ARG A 29 9.78 6.50 0.48
CA ARG A 29 8.63 6.09 -0.32
C ARG A 29 8.94 5.04 -1.38
N CYS A 30 10.21 4.62 -1.48
CA CYS A 30 10.61 3.54 -2.37
C CYS A 30 10.96 2.29 -1.56
N LEU A 31 10.56 1.12 -2.05
CA LEU A 31 10.94 -0.18 -1.52
C LEU A 31 11.77 -0.93 -2.58
N PRO A 32 13.06 -1.22 -2.34
CA PRO A 32 13.85 -2.02 -3.26
C PRO A 32 13.31 -3.45 -3.38
N THR A 33 13.31 -3.99 -4.59
CA THR A 33 12.88 -5.35 -4.93
C THR A 33 13.94 -6.06 -5.77
N ASP A 34 13.97 -7.38 -5.70
CA ASP A 34 14.78 -8.26 -6.56
C ASP A 34 14.00 -8.77 -7.78
N PHE A 35 12.74 -8.35 -7.91
CA PHE A 35 11.86 -8.61 -9.04
C PHE A 35 11.42 -7.30 -9.71
N PRO A 36 11.20 -7.30 -11.04
CA PRO A 36 10.66 -6.15 -11.74
C PRO A 36 9.16 -5.99 -11.47
N THR A 37 8.70 -4.75 -11.46
CA THR A 37 7.28 -4.37 -11.53
C THR A 37 6.94 -3.95 -12.96
N SER A 38 5.65 -3.70 -13.23
CA SER A 38 5.21 -3.06 -14.48
C SER A 38 5.83 -1.68 -14.70
N TRP A 39 6.25 -1.00 -13.63
CA TRP A 39 6.75 0.37 -13.67
C TRP A 39 8.28 0.49 -13.54
N ALA A 40 8.92 -0.34 -12.74
CA ALA A 40 10.36 -0.23 -12.45
C ALA A 40 11.06 -1.60 -12.36
N PRO A 41 12.35 -1.68 -12.73
CA PRO A 41 13.08 -2.94 -12.74
C PRO A 41 13.47 -3.46 -11.33
N ASP A 42 13.55 -2.58 -10.33
CA ASP A 42 14.21 -2.89 -9.04
C ASP A 42 13.53 -2.26 -7.81
N HIS A 43 12.33 -1.67 -7.95
CA HIS A 43 11.62 -1.09 -6.81
C HIS A 43 10.12 -0.92 -7.01
N ILE A 44 9.44 -0.66 -5.89
CA ILE A 44 8.07 -0.16 -5.78
C ILE A 44 8.13 1.26 -5.23
N GLU A 45 7.28 2.17 -5.73
CA GLU A 45 7.09 3.51 -5.15
C GLU A 45 5.66 3.66 -4.62
N ILE A 46 5.52 4.16 -3.39
CA ILE A 46 4.24 4.61 -2.85
C ILE A 46 4.14 6.14 -2.94
N SER A 47 2.98 6.67 -3.28
CA SER A 47 2.71 8.11 -3.31
C SER A 47 2.06 8.59 -2.01
N ALA A 48 1.32 7.74 -1.31
CA ALA A 48 0.75 8.05 0.00
C ALA A 48 0.48 6.79 0.83
N VAL A 49 0.47 6.95 2.15
CA VAL A 49 -0.18 6.00 3.07
C VAL A 49 -1.60 6.47 3.30
N ARG A 50 -2.57 5.58 3.15
CA ARG A 50 -3.98 5.89 3.31
C ARG A 50 -4.34 6.02 4.79
N GLY A 51 -5.26 6.93 5.10
CA GLY A 51 -5.76 7.16 6.46
C GLY A 51 -7.06 6.42 6.77
N ILE A 52 -7.65 6.73 7.92
CA ILE A 52 -9.00 6.29 8.32
C ILE A 52 -9.91 7.51 8.46
N GLY A 53 -11.18 7.35 8.12
CA GLY A 53 -12.21 8.37 8.20
C GLY A 53 -12.13 9.40 7.07
N GLY A 54 -13.25 10.11 6.88
CA GLY A 54 -13.42 11.07 5.80
C GLY A 54 -13.55 10.42 4.42
N GLU A 55 -13.58 11.24 3.38
CA GLU A 55 -13.76 10.83 1.98
C GLU A 55 -12.66 9.88 1.49
N TRP A 56 -11.42 10.11 1.92
CA TRP A 56 -10.22 9.42 1.41
C TRP A 56 -9.78 8.24 2.30
N GLY A 57 -10.48 7.99 3.40
CA GLY A 57 -10.16 6.93 4.35
C GLY A 57 -10.35 5.53 3.79
N ILE A 58 -9.60 4.55 4.30
CA ILE A 58 -9.73 3.14 3.91
C ILE A 58 -11.12 2.57 4.21
N ASP A 59 -11.83 3.14 5.18
CA ASP A 59 -13.19 2.81 5.63
C ASP A 59 -14.26 3.74 5.02
N SER A 60 -13.88 4.56 4.04
CA SER A 60 -14.81 5.47 3.35
C SER A 60 -15.93 4.70 2.66
N THR A 61 -17.12 5.31 2.62
CA THR A 61 -18.29 4.85 1.87
C THR A 61 -18.62 5.77 0.69
N THR A 62 -17.70 6.65 0.31
CA THR A 62 -17.92 7.67 -0.74
C THR A 62 -17.42 7.25 -2.12
N GLY A 63 -17.10 5.98 -2.33
CA GLY A 63 -16.56 5.48 -3.60
C GLY A 63 -15.03 5.40 -3.65
N LEU A 64 -14.35 5.67 -2.54
CA LEU A 64 -12.89 5.66 -2.44
C LEU A 64 -12.40 4.74 -1.30
N GLY A 65 -13.30 3.99 -0.66
CA GLY A 65 -12.96 3.06 0.41
C GLY A 65 -12.23 1.82 -0.11
N ASN A 66 -11.79 0.96 0.81
CA ASN A 66 -11.13 -0.30 0.46
C ASN A 66 -11.97 -1.17 -0.50
N ALA A 67 -13.26 -1.32 -0.21
CA ALA A 67 -14.17 -2.13 -1.02
C ALA A 67 -14.34 -1.54 -2.43
N ASP A 68 -14.42 -0.21 -2.53
CA ASP A 68 -14.53 0.49 -3.81
C ASP A 68 -13.26 0.30 -4.64
N MET A 69 -12.08 0.50 -4.04
CA MET A 69 -10.79 0.31 -4.70
C MET A 69 -10.61 -1.13 -5.21
N ILE A 70 -10.96 -2.12 -4.39
CA ILE A 70 -10.88 -3.54 -4.79
C ILE A 70 -11.80 -3.81 -6.00
N ALA A 71 -13.03 -3.30 -5.96
CA ALA A 71 -14.01 -3.51 -7.03
C ALA A 71 -13.65 -2.77 -8.33
N GLU A 72 -13.20 -1.52 -8.23
CA GLU A 72 -12.86 -0.67 -9.38
C GLU A 72 -11.63 -1.19 -10.12
N TRP A 73 -10.58 -1.55 -9.39
CA TRP A 73 -9.30 -1.94 -9.99
C TRP A 73 -9.12 -3.45 -10.18
N GLY A 74 -10.07 -4.25 -9.69
CA GLY A 74 -10.02 -5.71 -9.76
C GLY A 74 -8.88 -6.30 -8.92
N TYR A 75 -8.58 -5.69 -7.78
CA TYR A 75 -7.56 -6.21 -6.86
C TYR A 75 -8.03 -7.52 -6.20
N PRO A 76 -7.09 -8.39 -5.77
CA PRO A 76 -7.44 -9.62 -5.10
C PRO A 76 -8.06 -9.34 -3.72
N GLN A 77 -9.05 -10.16 -3.33
CA GLN A 77 -9.75 -10.05 -2.04
C GLN A 77 -8.93 -10.64 -0.88
N ILE A 78 -7.72 -10.13 -0.68
CA ILE A 78 -6.79 -10.60 0.37
C ILE A 78 -6.78 -9.72 1.62
N GLY A 79 -7.36 -8.51 1.56
CA GLY A 79 -7.39 -7.61 2.71
C GLY A 79 -7.62 -6.15 2.36
N VAL A 80 -6.69 -5.29 2.80
CA VAL A 80 -6.91 -3.83 2.85
C VAL A 80 -5.88 -3.08 2.02
N VAL A 81 -6.32 -2.23 1.09
CA VAL A 81 -5.50 -1.27 0.36
C VAL A 81 -5.03 -0.17 1.29
N VAL A 82 -3.72 -0.09 1.55
CA VAL A 82 -3.13 0.82 2.56
C VAL A 82 -2.19 1.87 1.99
N CYS A 83 -1.75 1.75 0.74
CA CYS A 83 -0.99 2.80 0.06
C CYS A 83 -1.54 3.10 -1.33
N ASP A 84 -1.43 4.37 -1.70
CA ASP A 84 -1.53 4.81 -3.08
C ASP A 84 -0.14 4.73 -3.72
N THR A 85 -0.11 4.55 -5.04
CA THR A 85 1.11 4.53 -5.85
C THR A 85 1.06 5.65 -6.90
N PRO A 86 2.16 5.97 -7.58
CA PRO A 86 2.15 6.91 -8.69
C PRO A 86 1.28 6.49 -9.89
N SER A 87 0.94 5.20 -10.01
CA SER A 87 0.21 4.68 -11.17
C SER A 87 -1.29 4.97 -11.15
N ALA A 88 -1.81 5.54 -10.05
CA ALA A 88 -3.23 5.83 -9.88
C ALA A 88 -4.15 4.58 -10.00
N GLY A 89 -3.67 3.40 -9.57
CA GLY A 89 -4.47 2.19 -9.40
C GLY A 89 -4.12 1.01 -10.31
N HIS A 90 -3.14 1.17 -11.20
CA HIS A 90 -2.60 0.03 -11.95
C HIS A 90 -1.82 -0.93 -11.04
N ASP A 91 -1.32 -0.45 -9.91
CA ASP A 91 -0.67 -1.20 -8.84
C ASP A 91 -1.07 -0.65 -7.46
N THR A 92 -0.84 -1.44 -6.41
CA THR A 92 -1.09 -1.01 -5.04
C THR A 92 -0.31 -1.82 -3.99
N VAL A 93 -0.36 -1.36 -2.75
CA VAL A 93 0.15 -2.09 -1.57
C VAL A 93 -1.02 -2.41 -0.63
N MET A 94 -1.16 -3.69 -0.30
CA MET A 94 -2.22 -4.22 0.54
C MET A 94 -1.68 -4.89 1.80
N LEU A 95 -2.44 -4.81 2.89
CA LEU A 95 -2.33 -5.75 4.00
C LEU A 95 -2.98 -7.07 3.57
N ASP A 96 -2.22 -8.15 3.64
CA ASP A 96 -2.62 -9.49 3.22
C ASP A 96 -2.95 -10.36 4.45
N TYR A 97 -4.24 -10.63 4.63
CA TYR A 97 -4.78 -11.44 5.72
C TYR A 97 -5.07 -12.90 5.30
N SER A 98 -4.72 -13.29 4.06
CA SER A 98 -5.08 -14.61 3.51
C SER A 98 -4.56 -15.78 4.35
N GLU A 99 -3.39 -15.62 4.98
CA GLU A 99 -2.79 -16.65 5.84
C GLU A 99 -3.15 -16.49 7.33
N CYS A 100 -3.19 -15.26 7.85
CA CYS A 100 -3.34 -15.02 9.29
C CYS A 100 -4.80 -14.86 9.74
N GLY A 101 -5.73 -14.66 8.81
CA GLY A 101 -7.14 -14.36 9.09
C GLY A 101 -7.35 -12.96 9.68
N ALA A 102 -8.62 -12.57 9.82
CA ALA A 102 -9.04 -11.21 10.15
C ALA A 102 -8.50 -10.63 11.47
N GLU A 103 -8.09 -11.48 12.41
CA GLU A 103 -7.61 -11.08 13.74
C GLU A 103 -6.08 -11.18 13.89
N GLY A 104 -5.38 -11.68 12.86
CA GLY A 104 -3.94 -11.87 12.87
C GLY A 104 -3.14 -10.62 12.51
N GLU A 105 -1.81 -10.73 12.59
CA GLU A 105 -0.89 -9.72 12.06
C GLU A 105 -0.63 -10.04 10.57
N PRO A 106 -1.14 -9.22 9.62
CA PRO A 106 -1.03 -9.49 8.20
C PRO A 106 0.38 -9.22 7.67
N ALA A 107 0.75 -9.95 6.63
CA ALA A 107 1.88 -9.58 5.78
C ALA A 107 1.52 -8.36 4.92
N VAL A 108 2.51 -7.78 4.24
CA VAL A 108 2.28 -6.73 3.24
C VAL A 108 2.54 -7.31 1.85
N ALA A 109 1.59 -7.13 0.96
CA ALA A 109 1.65 -7.57 -0.44
C ALA A 109 1.65 -6.37 -1.40
N TYR A 110 2.45 -6.46 -2.45
CA TYR A 110 2.35 -5.61 -3.62
C TYR A 110 1.50 -6.31 -4.67
N ILE A 111 0.56 -5.57 -5.27
CA ILE A 111 -0.30 -6.03 -6.35
C ILE A 111 0.06 -5.23 -7.59
N ASP A 112 0.52 -5.91 -8.63
CA ASP A 112 0.86 -5.30 -9.91
C ASP A 112 -0.30 -5.44 -10.92
N GLU A 113 -0.06 -5.12 -12.19
CA GLU A 113 -1.05 -5.29 -13.27
C GLU A 113 -1.54 -6.74 -13.45
N ASP A 114 -0.70 -7.74 -13.11
CA ASP A 114 -1.05 -9.16 -13.18
C ASP A 114 -2.02 -9.61 -12.08
N ARG A 115 -2.31 -8.74 -11.10
CA ARG A 115 -3.16 -8.98 -9.93
C ARG A 115 -2.70 -10.12 -9.03
N ALA A 116 -1.46 -10.61 -9.21
CA ALA A 116 -0.87 -11.65 -8.38
C ALA A 116 -0.25 -11.01 -7.12
N PRO A 117 -0.66 -11.41 -5.90
CA PRO A 117 -0.04 -10.91 -4.68
C PRO A 117 1.43 -11.32 -4.58
N ARG A 118 2.31 -10.34 -4.36
CA ARG A 118 3.73 -10.57 -4.07
C ARG A 118 4.01 -10.09 -2.66
N ARG A 119 4.38 -11.00 -1.75
CA ARG A 119 4.73 -10.63 -0.38
C ARG A 119 5.99 -9.77 -0.38
N ILE A 120 5.87 -8.54 0.10
CA ILE A 120 6.96 -7.57 0.15
C ILE A 120 7.45 -7.28 1.57
N ALA A 121 6.68 -7.61 2.61
CA ALA A 121 7.13 -7.54 4.01
C ALA A 121 6.35 -8.54 4.88
N SER A 122 6.93 -8.97 6.00
CA SER A 122 6.25 -9.89 6.94
C SER A 122 5.24 -9.21 7.85
N SER A 123 5.32 -7.88 8.00
CA SER A 123 4.40 -7.05 8.77
C SER A 123 4.42 -5.62 8.26
N PHE A 124 3.45 -4.80 8.69
CA PHE A 124 3.46 -3.37 8.35
C PHE A 124 4.66 -2.62 8.96
N GLU A 125 5.13 -3.05 10.14
CA GLU A 125 6.35 -2.50 10.76
C GLU A 125 7.60 -2.80 9.92
N ASP A 126 7.76 -4.04 9.44
CA ASP A 126 8.86 -4.42 8.54
C ASP A 126 8.81 -3.62 7.22
N PHE A 127 7.61 -3.43 6.66
CA PHE A 127 7.42 -2.62 5.46
C PHE A 127 7.94 -1.18 5.66
N LEU A 128 7.51 -0.50 6.74
CA LEU A 128 7.97 0.86 7.03
C LEU A 128 9.48 0.94 7.23
N ALA A 129 10.08 -0.04 7.91
CA ALA A 129 11.51 -0.08 8.19
C ALA A 129 12.37 -0.24 6.92
N ARG A 130 11.80 -0.79 5.85
CA ARG A 130 12.48 -1.07 4.58
C ARG A 130 12.31 0.03 3.53
N LEU A 131 11.42 1.00 3.76
CA LEU A 131 11.27 2.14 2.87
C LEU A 131 12.54 3.01 2.89
N VAL A 132 12.96 3.43 1.71
CA VAL A 132 14.12 4.31 1.49
C VAL A 132 13.72 5.56 0.71
N ALA A 133 14.62 6.53 0.65
CA ALA A 133 14.45 7.67 -0.25
C ALA A 133 14.48 7.17 -1.70
N CYS A 134 13.53 7.62 -2.52
CA CYS A 134 13.58 7.28 -3.93
C CYS A 134 14.84 7.86 -4.57
N ARG A 135 15.48 7.05 -5.41
CA ARG A 135 16.63 7.51 -6.19
C ARG A 135 16.15 8.67 -7.06
N GLN A 136 16.87 9.79 -6.98
CA GLN A 136 16.76 10.79 -8.02
C GLN A 136 17.32 10.14 -9.30
N PRO A 137 16.72 10.35 -10.48
CA PRO A 137 17.43 10.04 -11.71
C PRO A 137 18.79 10.75 -11.60
N SER A 138 19.88 10.00 -11.78
CA SER A 138 21.19 10.61 -11.88
C SER A 138 21.09 11.65 -12.98
N ASP A 139 21.35 12.92 -12.68
CA ASP A 139 21.50 13.95 -13.71
C ASP A 139 22.44 13.37 -14.76
N GLY A 140 21.88 13.04 -15.92
CA GLY A 140 22.63 12.48 -17.02
C GLY A 140 23.69 13.51 -17.37
N THR A 141 24.95 13.21 -17.07
CA THR A 141 26.04 13.87 -17.76
C THR A 141 25.90 13.45 -19.21
N GLU A 142 25.40 14.36 -20.04
CA GLU A 142 25.60 14.37 -21.48
C GLU A 142 27.08 14.03 -21.74
N ALA A 143 27.31 12.85 -22.32
CA ALA A 143 28.61 12.51 -22.88
C ALA A 143 28.53 12.80 -24.37
N ASP A 144 29.37 13.77 -24.76
CA ASP A 144 29.76 14.28 -26.09
C ASP A 144 29.69 13.26 -27.24
#